data_AF-A0A956TPB1-F1
#
_entry.id   AF-A0A956TPB1-F1
#
_cell.length_a   1.000
_cell.length_b   1.000
_cell.length_c   1.000
_cell.angle_alpha   90.00
_cell.angle_beta   90.00
_cell.angle_gamma   90.00
#
_symmetry.space_group_name_H-M   'P 1'
#
loop_
_entity.id
_entity.type
_entity.pdbx_description
1 polymer ?
#
loop_
_entity_poly.entity_id
_entity_poly.type
_entity_poly.pdbx_seq_one_letter_code
_entity_poly.pdbx_strand_id
1 'polypeptide(L)'
;MKLAHFDCPFGAAGDMLLAGLLDAGASLTELNEALAGLAIQPDAVSVVTSKVKRCSLAANKVEVHCHQNSNGEHHHDHEHHGRSFKDIRAILESSSLPDRARELSLSIFGNLARAEAQVHGTSVDEIHFHEVGALDAIADIVGFAVCYHGLGIERATASPLPVGSGVVKTEHGIFPVPGPAVGYLVEQGRVPTSPLQLPFECLTPTGAAILTTVASSWSGLPSFAHIDSIGYGAGNLDPSDHPNVCRVFLGTASETVWGKGEEGGSFLSELVTVIETDIDDCAPSVLAYACEKLFEGGALDVTVTPTVMKKNRSGHHMSVVCRADRREHLASIILAETSTIGVRCHSSERLVLERDFEVVELPGPGRVRVKVASDGAGKVLNVQPEYSDCADYARAQEIPIKEVFDLVIAAYKQKS
;
A
#
# COMPACT_ATOMS: atom_id res chain seq x y z
N MET A 1 2.07 -2.71 -12.06
CA MET A 1 1.65 -1.54 -11.28
C MET A 1 2.84 -1.06 -10.47
N LYS A 2 3.20 0.21 -10.63
CA LYS A 2 4.30 0.82 -9.88
C LYS A 2 3.84 1.14 -8.46
N LEU A 3 4.54 0.56 -7.49
CA LEU A 3 4.24 0.62 -6.06
C LEU A 3 5.33 1.39 -5.32
N ALA A 4 4.92 2.29 -4.43
CA ALA A 4 5.78 2.84 -3.40
C ALA A 4 5.39 2.28 -2.03
N HIS A 5 6.36 1.79 -1.27
CA HIS A 5 6.16 1.45 0.14
C HIS A 5 6.95 2.41 1.03
N PHE A 6 6.23 3.16 1.86
CA PHE A 6 6.79 4.06 2.86
C PHE A 6 7.01 3.30 4.17
N ASP A 7 8.26 2.93 4.41
CA ASP A 7 8.70 2.27 5.63
C ASP A 7 9.18 3.33 6.62
N CYS A 8 8.39 3.55 7.67
CA CYS A 8 8.51 4.66 8.61
C CYS A 8 8.88 4.17 10.03
N PRO A 9 10.00 3.43 10.22
CA PRO A 9 10.28 2.78 11.50
C PRO A 9 10.52 3.77 12.64
N PHE A 10 10.98 5.00 12.34
CA PHE A 10 11.28 6.04 13.32
C PHE A 10 10.40 7.29 13.18
N GLY A 11 9.38 7.22 12.33
CA GLY A 11 8.49 8.34 12.07
C GLY A 11 8.47 8.78 10.63
N ALA A 12 7.73 9.84 10.38
CA ALA A 12 7.63 10.49 9.08
C ALA A 12 7.26 11.96 9.23
N ALA A 13 7.89 12.79 8.43
CA ALA A 13 7.57 14.19 8.25
C ALA A 13 7.49 14.51 6.74
N GLY A 14 6.87 15.64 6.38
CA GLY A 14 6.71 16.04 4.98
C GLY A 14 8.05 16.08 4.22
N ASP A 15 9.03 16.79 4.78
CA ASP A 15 10.41 16.88 4.30
C ASP A 15 11.08 15.50 4.16
N MET A 16 10.88 14.59 5.13
CA MET A 16 11.41 13.22 5.08
C MET A 16 10.81 12.42 3.94
N LEU A 17 9.50 12.53 3.70
CA LEU A 17 8.83 11.81 2.64
C LEU A 17 9.26 12.35 1.26
N LEU A 18 9.34 13.67 1.11
CA LEU A 18 9.85 14.32 -0.09
C LEU A 18 11.31 13.95 -0.36
N ALA A 19 12.18 14.05 0.65
CA ALA A 19 13.58 13.69 0.55
C ALA A 19 13.77 12.22 0.17
N GLY A 20 12.91 11.33 0.70
CA GLY A 20 12.88 9.91 0.36
C GLY A 20 12.55 9.66 -1.11
N LEU A 21 11.57 10.38 -1.68
CA LEU A 21 11.24 10.26 -3.11
C LEU A 21 12.35 10.82 -4.02
N LEU A 22 12.97 11.94 -3.65
CA LEU A 22 14.12 12.50 -4.36
C LEU A 22 15.32 11.53 -4.33
N ASP A 23 15.58 10.91 -3.18
CA ASP A 23 16.63 9.90 -3.04
C ASP A 23 16.32 8.62 -3.84
N ALA A 24 15.04 8.26 -3.97
CA ALA A 24 14.57 7.14 -4.79
C ALA A 24 14.59 7.45 -6.31
N GLY A 25 14.97 8.67 -6.72
CA GLY A 25 15.18 9.02 -8.12
C GLY A 25 14.21 10.04 -8.71
N ALA A 26 13.39 10.73 -7.91
CA ALA A 26 12.60 11.85 -8.40
C ALA A 26 13.50 13.03 -8.82
N SER A 27 13.09 13.79 -9.84
CA SER A 27 13.88 14.89 -10.38
C SER A 27 13.76 16.15 -9.52
N LEU A 28 14.88 16.57 -8.91
CA LEU A 28 14.97 17.85 -8.19
C LEU A 28 14.74 19.06 -9.13
N THR A 29 15.12 18.93 -10.39
CA THR A 29 14.92 19.99 -11.39
C THR A 29 13.44 20.18 -11.68
N GLU A 30 12.72 19.10 -11.99
CA GLU A 30 11.28 19.15 -12.26
C GLU A 30 10.50 19.63 -11.04
N LEU A 31 10.92 19.22 -9.84
CA LEU A 31 10.37 19.72 -8.59
C LEU A 31 10.51 21.25 -8.48
N ASN A 32 11.72 21.78 -8.67
CA ASN A 32 11.95 23.22 -8.56
C ASN A 32 11.26 24.02 -9.67
N GLU A 33 11.15 23.49 -10.89
CA GLU A 33 10.36 24.10 -11.95
C GLU A 33 8.86 24.17 -11.59
N ALA A 34 8.33 23.09 -10.99
CA ALA A 34 6.96 23.03 -10.53
C ALA A 34 6.69 24.02 -9.38
N LEU A 35 7.61 24.11 -8.41
CA LEU A 35 7.52 25.07 -7.29
C LEU A 35 7.63 26.53 -7.78
N ALA A 36 8.47 26.81 -8.76
CA ALA A 36 8.56 28.13 -9.38
C ALA A 36 7.27 28.52 -10.15
N GLY A 37 6.51 27.52 -10.61
CA GLY A 37 5.18 27.70 -11.22
C GLY A 37 4.06 27.99 -10.22
N LEU A 38 4.34 27.98 -8.91
CA LEU A 38 3.40 28.44 -7.90
C LEU A 38 3.40 29.97 -7.87
N ALA A 39 2.22 30.58 -7.98
CA ALA A 39 2.05 32.04 -7.94
C ALA A 39 2.18 32.62 -6.50
N ILE A 40 3.22 32.21 -5.78
CA ILE A 40 3.52 32.68 -4.43
C ILE A 40 4.32 33.98 -4.59
N GLN A 41 3.67 35.13 -4.44
CA GLN A 41 4.32 36.43 -4.47
C GLN A 41 4.42 37.02 -3.06
N PRO A 42 5.51 37.73 -2.72
CA PRO A 42 6.73 37.97 -3.51
C PRO A 42 7.78 36.84 -3.40
N ASP A 43 7.50 35.78 -2.64
CA ASP A 43 8.48 34.77 -2.24
C ASP A 43 8.57 33.61 -3.23
N ALA A 44 9.72 33.46 -3.90
CA ALA A 44 9.99 32.24 -4.65
C ALA A 44 10.45 31.13 -3.69
N VAL A 45 9.81 29.97 -3.77
CA VAL A 45 10.17 28.78 -2.97
C VAL A 45 10.98 27.83 -3.85
N SER A 46 12.08 27.33 -3.31
CA SER A 46 12.91 26.31 -3.94
C SER A 46 13.33 25.28 -2.91
N VAL A 47 13.58 24.06 -3.37
CA VAL A 47 14.08 22.95 -2.57
C VAL A 47 15.52 22.67 -2.97
N VAL A 48 16.38 22.51 -1.97
CA VAL A 48 17.73 21.97 -2.15
C VAL A 48 17.85 20.66 -1.38
N THR A 49 18.74 19.80 -1.87
CA THR A 49 18.99 18.50 -1.23
C THR A 49 20.46 18.36 -0.85
N SER A 50 20.73 17.78 0.31
CA SER A 50 22.09 17.46 0.75
C SER A 50 22.18 16.01 1.25
N LYS A 51 23.32 15.37 1.01
CA LYS A 51 23.60 14.04 1.56
C LYS A 51 24.08 14.16 3.00
N VAL A 52 23.40 13.48 3.91
CA VAL A 52 23.71 13.44 5.34
C VAL A 52 23.93 12.00 5.81
N LYS A 53 24.47 11.85 7.02
CA LYS A 53 24.55 10.56 7.71
C LYS A 53 23.73 10.62 9.00
N ARG A 54 22.85 9.64 9.21
CA ARG A 54 22.10 9.44 10.46
C ARG A 54 22.50 8.07 11.03
N CYS A 55 23.17 8.03 12.18
CA CYS A 55 23.73 6.78 12.74
C CYS A 55 24.52 5.94 11.70
N SER A 56 25.36 6.59 10.88
CA SER A 56 26.12 6.01 9.76
C SER A 56 25.32 5.60 8.51
N LEU A 57 23.99 5.70 8.53
CA LEU A 57 23.15 5.52 7.35
C LEU A 57 23.18 6.76 6.47
N ALA A 58 23.57 6.60 5.21
CA ALA A 58 23.49 7.68 4.22
C ALA A 58 22.02 7.96 3.88
N ALA A 59 21.64 9.23 3.91
CA ALA A 59 20.30 9.68 3.59
C ALA A 59 20.34 11.04 2.88
N ASN A 60 19.25 11.39 2.21
CA ASN A 60 19.05 12.70 1.62
C ASN A 60 18.26 13.57 2.59
N LYS A 61 18.66 14.83 2.76
CA LYS A 61 17.94 15.83 3.54
C LYS A 61 17.45 16.90 2.58
N VAL A 62 16.19 17.32 2.75
CA VAL A 62 15.59 18.45 2.04
C VAL A 62 15.68 19.70 2.89
N GLU A 63 16.01 20.81 2.26
CA GLU A 63 15.95 22.14 2.87
C GLU A 63 15.17 23.07 1.93
N VAL A 64 14.20 23.78 2.50
CA VAL A 64 13.34 24.71 1.77
C VAL A 64 13.94 26.10 1.86
N HIS A 65 14.17 26.73 0.71
CA HIS A 65 14.73 28.07 0.60
C HIS A 65 13.67 29.03 0.07
N CYS A 66 13.45 30.12 0.81
CA CYS A 66 12.58 31.22 0.41
C CYS A 66 13.43 32.40 -0.08
N HIS A 67 13.23 32.84 -1.32
CA HIS A 67 13.91 34.00 -1.87
C HIS A 67 13.00 35.22 -1.80
N GLN A 68 13.28 36.12 -0.86
CA GLN A 68 12.61 37.42 -0.80
C GLN A 68 13.22 38.37 -1.83
N ASN A 69 12.39 38.93 -2.71
CA ASN A 69 12.80 40.03 -3.59
C ASN A 69 12.71 41.37 -2.85
N SER A 70 13.65 41.64 -1.93
CA SER A 70 13.76 42.94 -1.25
C SER A 70 15.02 43.70 -1.69
N ASN A 71 14.85 44.62 -2.64
CA ASN A 71 15.71 45.81 -2.76
C ASN A 71 15.32 46.78 -1.63
N GLY A 72 15.74 46.50 -0.40
CA GLY A 72 15.45 47.36 0.75
C GLY A 72 16.06 46.84 2.04
N GLU A 73 16.64 47.77 2.79
CA GLU A 73 17.50 47.60 3.95
C GLU A 73 16.90 46.79 5.12
N HIS A 74 17.82 46.16 5.86
CA HIS A 74 17.64 45.43 7.12
C HIS A 74 16.51 45.94 8.04
N HIS A 75 15.59 45.06 8.42
CA HIS A 75 15.03 44.98 9.79
C HIS A 75 14.44 43.59 10.04
N HIS A 76 14.95 42.91 11.07
CA HIS A 76 14.46 41.63 11.57
C HIS A 76 13.16 41.84 12.35
N ASP A 77 12.05 41.31 11.83
CA ASP A 77 10.90 40.73 12.55
C ASP A 77 9.82 40.44 11.49
N HIS A 78 9.82 39.24 10.93
CA HIS A 78 8.72 38.76 10.10
C HIS A 78 7.90 37.77 10.92
N GLU A 79 6.80 38.26 11.49
CA GLU A 79 5.67 37.42 11.88
C GLU A 79 5.24 36.61 10.63
N HIS A 80 5.39 35.29 10.69
CA HIS A 80 4.88 34.39 9.66
C HIS A 80 3.35 34.38 9.75
N HIS A 81 2.67 35.28 9.04
CA HIS A 81 1.22 35.23 8.93
C HIS A 81 0.80 33.92 8.24
N GLY A 82 0.21 33.00 9.00
CA GLY A 82 -0.30 31.71 8.50
C GLY A 82 -1.26 31.90 7.33
N ARG A 83 -1.11 31.09 6.27
CA ARG A 83 -2.02 31.10 5.12
C ARG A 83 -3.27 30.30 5.43
N SER A 84 -4.43 30.77 4.96
CA SER A 84 -5.65 29.99 5.07
C SER A 84 -5.66 28.85 4.04
N PHE A 85 -6.44 27.79 4.29
CA PHE A 85 -6.63 26.74 3.29
C PHE A 85 -7.23 27.29 1.98
N LYS A 86 -8.06 28.33 2.06
CA LYS A 86 -8.62 29.04 0.91
C LYS A 86 -7.53 29.67 0.04
N ASP A 87 -6.52 30.27 0.66
CA ASP A 87 -5.39 30.87 -0.06
C ASP A 87 -4.54 29.79 -0.74
N ILE A 88 -4.25 28.70 -0.04
CA ILE A 88 -3.50 27.57 -0.59
C ILE A 88 -4.24 26.96 -1.79
N ARG A 89 -5.56 26.77 -1.67
CA ARG A 89 -6.39 26.30 -2.78
C ARG A 89 -6.26 27.22 -4.00
N ALA A 90 -6.39 28.53 -3.81
CA ALA A 90 -6.25 29.49 -4.91
C ALA A 90 -4.86 29.45 -5.57
N ILE A 91 -3.79 29.30 -4.78
CA ILE A 91 -2.42 29.13 -5.29
C ILE A 91 -2.32 27.86 -6.15
N LEU A 92 -2.85 26.73 -5.68
CA LEU A 92 -2.78 25.46 -6.40
C LEU A 92 -3.66 25.48 -7.67
N GLU A 93 -4.86 26.04 -7.60
CA GLU A 93 -5.78 26.15 -8.73
C GLU A 93 -5.24 27.06 -9.84
N SER A 94 -4.52 28.13 -9.49
CA SER A 94 -3.87 29.04 -10.44
C SER A 94 -2.49 28.60 -10.93
N SER A 95 -1.93 27.53 -10.36
CA SER A 95 -0.59 27.03 -10.71
C SER A 95 -0.53 26.28 -12.05
N SER A 96 0.69 26.13 -12.57
CA SER A 96 1.02 25.29 -13.73
C SER A 96 1.35 23.84 -13.38
N LEU A 97 0.96 23.37 -12.18
CA LEU A 97 1.21 21.99 -11.76
C LEU A 97 0.48 20.98 -12.66
N PRO A 98 1.06 19.78 -12.90
CA PRO A 98 0.33 18.67 -13.50
C PRO A 98 -0.96 18.37 -12.73
N ASP A 99 -2.06 18.06 -13.43
CA ASP A 99 -3.38 17.89 -12.82
C ASP A 99 -3.38 16.89 -11.67
N ARG A 100 -2.74 15.72 -11.86
CA ARG A 100 -2.63 14.70 -10.81
C ARG A 100 -1.85 15.18 -9.58
N ALA A 101 -0.79 15.96 -9.76
CA ALA A 101 -0.02 16.51 -8.66
C ALA A 101 -0.86 17.57 -7.91
N ARG A 102 -1.57 18.43 -8.64
CA ARG A 102 -2.47 19.45 -8.09
C ARG A 102 -3.61 18.82 -7.28
N GLU A 103 -4.30 17.83 -7.84
CA GLU A 103 -5.38 17.08 -7.19
C GLU A 103 -4.89 16.38 -5.90
N LEU A 104 -3.71 15.78 -5.96
CA LEU A 104 -3.10 15.14 -4.80
C LEU A 104 -2.73 16.16 -3.71
N SER A 105 -2.10 17.28 -4.07
CA SER A 105 -1.80 18.37 -3.12
C SER A 105 -3.06 18.91 -2.46
N LEU A 106 -4.11 19.19 -3.23
CA LEU A 106 -5.41 19.64 -2.70
C LEU A 106 -6.04 18.61 -1.76
N SER A 107 -5.89 17.32 -2.06
CA SER A 107 -6.39 16.23 -1.21
C SER A 107 -5.65 16.16 0.11
N ILE A 108 -4.31 16.26 0.08
CA ILE A 108 -3.46 16.23 1.29
C ILE A 108 -3.76 17.46 2.17
N PHE A 109 -3.75 18.67 1.59
CA PHE A 109 -4.09 19.89 2.33
C PHE A 109 -5.52 19.87 2.85
N GLY A 110 -6.48 19.36 2.07
CA GLY A 110 -7.85 19.21 2.53
C GLY A 110 -7.98 18.24 3.70
N ASN A 111 -7.16 17.19 3.74
CA ASN A 111 -7.12 16.27 4.87
C ASN A 111 -6.54 16.92 6.13
N LEU A 112 -5.41 17.62 5.98
CA LEU A 112 -4.81 18.40 7.06
C LEU A 112 -5.77 19.48 7.58
N ALA A 113 -6.40 20.26 6.69
CA ALA A 113 -7.34 21.31 7.05
C ALA A 113 -8.55 20.78 7.84
N ARG A 114 -9.05 19.58 7.50
CA ARG A 114 -10.12 18.93 8.28
C ARG A 114 -9.67 18.55 9.67
N ALA A 115 -8.44 18.06 9.83
CA ALA A 115 -7.89 17.75 11.14
C ALA A 115 -7.74 19.02 11.97
N GLU A 116 -7.14 20.08 11.41
CA GLU A 116 -6.99 21.39 12.10
C GLU A 116 -8.34 22.01 12.47
N ALA A 117 -9.35 21.92 11.59
CA ALA A 117 -10.71 22.35 11.86
C ALA A 117 -11.30 21.69 13.12
N GLN A 118 -11.02 20.41 13.34
CA GLN A 118 -11.42 19.71 14.57
C GLN A 118 -10.64 20.20 15.79
N VAL A 119 -9.33 20.41 15.66
CA VAL A 119 -8.49 20.94 16.75
C VAL A 119 -8.99 22.32 17.22
N HIS A 120 -9.31 23.20 16.28
CA HIS A 120 -9.71 24.58 16.56
C HIS A 120 -11.22 24.77 16.73
N GLY A 121 -12.04 23.73 16.51
CA GLY A 121 -13.49 23.80 16.62
C GLY A 121 -14.13 24.77 15.61
N THR A 122 -13.53 24.89 14.41
CA THR A 122 -13.95 25.83 13.37
C THR A 122 -14.23 25.11 12.04
N SER A 123 -14.65 25.85 11.01
CA SER A 123 -14.84 25.31 9.66
C SER A 123 -13.52 25.23 8.88
N VAL A 124 -13.45 24.32 7.90
CA VAL A 124 -12.27 24.13 7.04
C VAL A 124 -11.88 25.41 6.29
N ASP A 125 -12.86 26.25 5.93
CA ASP A 125 -12.63 27.50 5.19
C ASP A 125 -12.07 28.63 6.08
N GLU A 126 -12.19 28.50 7.40
CA GLU A 126 -11.73 29.48 8.40
C GLU A 126 -10.40 29.06 9.05
N ILE A 127 -9.81 27.93 8.62
CA ILE A 127 -8.52 27.47 9.14
C ILE A 127 -7.37 28.27 8.55
N HIS A 128 -6.50 28.72 9.47
CA HIS A 128 -5.19 29.28 9.20
C HIS A 128 -4.12 28.31 9.72
N PHE A 129 -3.19 27.92 8.85
CA PHE A 129 -2.08 27.06 9.26
C PHE A 129 -1.03 27.90 9.98
N HIS A 130 -1.01 27.81 11.30
CA HIS A 130 -0.10 28.56 12.18
C HIS A 130 1.20 27.79 12.44
N GLU A 131 1.08 26.50 12.78
CA GLU A 131 2.22 25.65 13.15
C GLU A 131 2.94 25.03 11.96
N VAL A 132 2.26 24.94 10.82
CA VAL A 132 2.81 24.39 9.58
C VAL A 132 3.25 25.58 8.72
N GLY A 133 4.45 26.10 9.01
CA GLY A 133 5.02 27.29 8.39
C GLY A 133 4.71 27.34 6.90
N ALA A 134 3.79 28.22 6.50
CA ALA A 134 2.96 28.05 5.31
C ALA A 134 3.70 27.99 3.96
N LEU A 135 5.03 28.06 3.93
CA LEU A 135 5.89 27.82 2.77
C LEU A 135 6.56 26.45 2.82
N ASP A 136 7.03 26.00 3.99
CA ASP A 136 7.61 24.67 4.20
C ASP A 136 6.54 23.59 3.97
N ALA A 137 5.34 23.82 4.51
CA ALA A 137 4.18 22.95 4.27
C ALA A 137 3.86 22.79 2.77
N ILE A 138 3.94 23.90 2.03
CA ILE A 138 3.70 23.93 0.59
C ILE A 138 4.81 23.19 -0.14
N ALA A 139 6.07 23.48 0.17
CA ALA A 139 7.21 22.81 -0.43
C ALA A 139 7.16 21.29 -0.20
N ASP A 140 6.84 20.86 1.03
CA ASP A 140 6.72 19.45 1.40
C ASP A 140 5.58 18.77 0.66
N ILE A 141 4.35 19.30 0.77
CA ILE A 141 3.14 18.63 0.24
C ILE A 141 3.08 18.71 -1.29
N VAL A 142 3.35 19.89 -1.86
CA VAL A 142 3.39 20.05 -3.32
C VAL A 142 4.57 19.31 -3.89
N GLY A 143 5.74 19.43 -3.25
CA GLY A 143 6.93 18.74 -3.71
C GLY A 143 6.76 17.22 -3.66
N PHE A 144 6.19 16.70 -2.59
CA PHE A 144 5.84 15.28 -2.50
C PHE A 144 4.90 14.88 -3.64
N ALA A 145 3.82 15.64 -3.89
CA ALA A 145 2.85 15.30 -4.94
C ALA A 145 3.47 15.33 -6.34
N VAL A 146 4.35 16.30 -6.63
CA VAL A 146 5.09 16.40 -7.89
C VAL A 146 6.05 15.22 -8.05
N CYS A 147 6.86 14.91 -7.04
CA CYS A 147 7.76 13.75 -7.08
C CYS A 147 6.99 12.43 -7.18
N TYR A 148 5.88 12.29 -6.46
CA TYR A 148 5.02 11.12 -6.49
C TYR A 148 4.46 10.88 -7.90
N HIS A 149 3.96 11.94 -8.52
CA HIS A 149 3.46 11.92 -9.89
C HIS A 149 4.57 11.64 -10.91
N GLY A 150 5.71 12.35 -10.82
CA GLY A 150 6.83 12.22 -11.75
C GLY A 150 7.48 10.84 -11.70
N LEU A 151 7.48 10.18 -10.53
CA LEU A 151 7.89 8.79 -10.41
C LEU A 151 6.88 7.79 -11.00
N GLY A 152 5.68 8.23 -11.39
CA GLY A 152 4.64 7.36 -11.95
C GLY A 152 4.08 6.36 -10.94
N ILE A 153 4.05 6.72 -9.65
CA ILE A 153 3.52 5.83 -8.61
C ILE A 153 2.01 5.67 -8.81
N GLU A 154 1.55 4.44 -8.94
CA GLU A 154 0.13 4.11 -9.14
C GLU A 154 -0.56 3.71 -7.83
N ARG A 155 0.21 3.16 -6.89
CA ARG A 155 -0.27 2.73 -5.57
C ARG A 155 0.81 3.00 -4.53
N ALA A 156 0.39 3.37 -3.32
CA ALA A 156 1.27 3.44 -2.16
C ALA A 156 0.75 2.60 -0.99
N THR A 157 1.68 2.11 -0.17
CA THR A 157 1.42 1.47 1.13
C THR A 157 2.40 2.02 2.16
N ALA A 158 2.11 1.85 3.45
CA ALA A 158 2.99 2.31 4.52
C ALA A 158 3.07 1.32 5.68
N SER A 159 4.16 1.36 6.45
CA SER A 159 4.25 0.66 7.72
C SER A 159 3.30 1.26 8.76
N PRO A 160 2.93 0.52 9.84
CA PRO A 160 2.34 1.15 11.02
C PRO A 160 3.19 2.33 11.50
N LEU A 161 2.55 3.43 11.89
CA LEU A 161 3.25 4.70 12.13
C LEU A 161 3.59 4.89 13.62
N PRO A 162 4.85 5.16 13.97
CA PRO A 162 5.19 5.56 15.33
C PRO A 162 4.82 7.02 15.52
N VAL A 163 4.00 7.31 16.53
CA VAL A 163 3.56 8.68 16.84
C VAL A 163 4.53 9.44 17.73
N GLY A 164 5.39 8.73 18.47
CA GLY A 164 6.28 9.32 19.47
C GLY A 164 5.63 9.44 20.85
N SER A 165 6.24 10.23 21.72
CA SER A 165 5.82 10.42 23.11
C SER A 165 6.34 11.74 23.68
N GLY A 166 5.83 12.14 24.84
CA GLY A 166 6.24 13.35 25.52
C GLY A 166 5.37 14.55 25.14
N VAL A 167 6.00 15.71 24.97
CA VAL A 167 5.31 16.97 24.64
C VAL A 167 6.03 17.73 23.54
N VAL A 168 5.27 18.49 22.75
CA VAL A 168 5.77 19.38 21.71
C VAL A 168 5.37 20.82 22.06
N LYS A 169 6.28 21.77 21.83
CA LYS A 169 6.00 23.20 21.98
C LYS A 169 5.53 23.73 20.63
N THR A 170 4.37 24.36 20.65
CA THR A 170 3.69 24.92 19.49
C THR A 170 3.39 26.41 19.69
N GLU A 171 2.86 27.07 18.67
CA GLU A 171 2.36 28.45 18.79
C GLU A 171 1.16 28.56 19.74
N HIS A 172 0.42 27.46 19.90
CA HIS A 172 -0.75 27.38 20.77
C HIS A 172 -0.43 26.80 22.16
N GLY A 173 0.85 26.61 22.49
CA GLY A 173 1.32 26.17 23.80
C GLY A 173 2.01 24.80 23.77
N ILE A 174 2.02 24.11 24.91
CA ILE A 174 2.65 22.80 25.03
C ILE A 174 1.57 21.72 24.91
N PHE A 175 1.67 20.87 23.89
CA PHE A 175 0.74 19.77 23.65
C PHE A 175 1.38 18.41 23.91
N PRO A 176 0.59 17.39 24.30
CA PRO A 176 1.07 16.01 24.33
C PRO A 176 1.42 15.52 22.92
N VAL A 177 2.30 14.54 22.82
CA VAL A 177 2.56 13.77 21.59
C VAL A 177 1.75 12.47 21.63
N PRO A 178 0.99 12.11 20.56
CA PRO A 178 0.84 12.86 19.31
C PRO A 178 0.14 14.20 19.50
N GLY A 179 0.57 15.20 18.72
CA GLY A 179 -0.15 16.46 18.62
C GLY A 179 -1.59 16.25 18.14
N PRO A 180 -2.51 17.18 18.45
CA PRO A 180 -3.94 16.97 18.25
C PRO A 180 -4.32 16.74 16.77
N ALA A 181 -3.70 17.45 15.82
CA ALA A 181 -3.92 17.25 14.39
C ALA A 181 -3.49 15.84 13.93
N VAL A 182 -2.34 15.36 14.41
CA VAL A 182 -1.87 13.99 14.14
C VAL A 182 -2.84 12.96 14.71
N GLY A 183 -3.37 13.19 15.91
CA GLY A 183 -4.39 12.34 16.52
C GLY A 183 -5.63 12.17 15.63
N TYR A 184 -6.20 13.27 15.13
CA TYR A 184 -7.34 13.23 14.21
C TYR A 184 -7.02 12.58 12.87
N LEU A 185 -5.83 12.84 12.30
CA LEU A 185 -5.40 12.21 11.04
C LEU A 185 -5.26 10.68 11.19
N VAL A 186 -4.66 10.22 12.30
CA VAL A 186 -4.51 8.80 12.63
C VAL A 186 -5.87 8.12 12.83
N GLU A 187 -6.77 8.77 13.57
CA GLU A 187 -8.15 8.27 13.79
C GLU A 187 -8.92 8.15 12.47
N GLN A 188 -8.99 9.24 11.70
CA GLN A 188 -9.76 9.31 10.45
C GLN A 188 -9.19 8.37 9.39
N GLY A 189 -7.86 8.27 9.31
CA GLY A 189 -7.15 7.35 8.42
C GLY A 189 -7.16 5.89 8.88
N ARG A 190 -7.72 5.59 10.06
CA ARG A 190 -7.70 4.26 10.71
C ARG A 190 -6.30 3.65 10.72
N VAL A 191 -5.31 4.49 11.03
CA VAL A 191 -3.90 4.13 10.93
C VAL A 191 -3.49 3.26 12.12
N PRO A 192 -2.91 2.07 11.91
CA PRO A 192 -2.31 1.32 13.01
C PRO A 192 -1.04 2.04 13.48
N THR A 193 -0.94 2.26 14.79
CA THR A 193 0.23 2.86 15.40
C THR A 193 1.28 1.81 15.74
N SER A 194 2.55 2.16 15.57
CA SER A 194 3.69 1.36 16.04
C SER A 194 3.96 1.65 17.53
N PRO A 195 4.37 0.65 18.34
CA PRO A 195 4.61 0.81 19.78
C PRO A 195 5.89 1.60 20.13
N LEU A 196 6.60 2.17 19.14
CA LEU A 196 7.83 2.93 19.39
C LEU A 196 7.53 4.20 20.21
N GLN A 197 8.24 4.36 21.33
CA GLN A 197 8.11 5.48 22.25
C GLN A 197 9.43 6.26 22.29
N LEU A 198 9.56 7.25 21.41
CA LEU A 198 10.68 8.20 21.43
C LEU A 198 10.21 9.53 22.03
N PRO A 199 11.04 10.26 22.79
CA PRO A 199 10.62 11.44 23.54
C PRO A 199 10.54 12.71 22.67
N PHE A 200 10.00 12.58 21.45
CA PHE A 200 9.74 13.67 20.52
C PHE A 200 8.60 13.28 19.56
N GLU A 201 8.11 14.24 18.79
CA GLU A 201 7.11 14.02 17.75
C GLU A 201 7.73 13.25 16.57
N CYS A 202 7.47 11.94 16.49
CA CYS A 202 7.97 11.10 15.40
C CYS A 202 7.16 11.28 14.11
N LEU A 203 5.87 11.55 14.24
CA LEU A 203 4.96 11.74 13.13
C LEU A 203 4.45 13.18 13.17
N THR A 204 4.85 14.00 12.20
CA THR A 204 4.40 15.39 12.12
C THR A 204 3.02 15.48 11.43
N PRO A 205 2.27 16.58 11.59
CA PRO A 205 0.99 16.77 10.90
C PRO A 205 1.10 16.63 9.37
N THR A 206 2.17 17.14 8.74
CA THR A 206 2.39 17.00 7.29
C THR A 206 2.69 15.56 6.88
N GLY A 207 3.54 14.86 7.63
CA GLY A 207 3.84 13.45 7.38
C GLY A 207 2.59 12.58 7.50
N ALA A 208 1.79 12.80 8.56
CA ALA A 208 0.52 12.12 8.77
C ALA A 208 -0.47 12.42 7.64
N ALA A 209 -0.64 13.68 7.24
CA ALA A 209 -1.56 14.08 6.20
C ALA A 209 -1.21 13.45 4.84
N ILE A 210 0.08 13.43 4.49
CA ILE A 210 0.56 12.77 3.27
C ILE A 210 0.25 11.27 3.31
N LEU A 211 0.72 10.56 4.34
CA LEU A 211 0.61 9.10 4.40
C LEU A 211 -0.84 8.62 4.49
N THR A 212 -1.68 9.29 5.28
CA THR A 212 -3.11 8.97 5.38
C THR A 212 -3.88 9.24 4.09
N THR A 213 -3.37 10.12 3.22
CA THR A 213 -3.98 10.40 1.92
C THR A 213 -3.56 9.39 0.86
N VAL A 214 -2.29 8.96 0.83
CA VAL A 214 -1.76 8.12 -0.26
C VAL A 214 -1.69 6.63 0.05
N ALA A 215 -1.60 6.23 1.32
CA ALA A 215 -1.46 4.83 1.67
C ALA A 215 -2.79 4.09 1.50
N SER A 216 -2.79 3.12 0.58
CA SER A 216 -3.93 2.22 0.35
C SER A 216 -4.06 1.10 1.38
N SER A 217 -2.98 0.79 2.11
CA SER A 217 -2.95 -0.21 3.17
C SER A 217 -1.77 0.00 4.12
N TRP A 218 -1.93 -0.51 5.34
CA TRP A 218 -0.94 -0.42 6.40
C TRP A 218 -0.39 -1.82 6.73
N SER A 219 0.87 -2.08 6.41
CA SER A 219 1.50 -3.40 6.59
C SER A 219 3.02 -3.29 6.67
N GLY A 220 3.70 -4.37 7.02
CA GLY A 220 5.14 -4.46 6.74
C GLY A 220 5.44 -4.39 5.24
N LEU A 221 6.74 -4.48 4.90
CA LEU A 221 7.23 -4.44 3.52
C LEU A 221 6.45 -5.42 2.63
N PRO A 222 5.69 -4.95 1.62
CA PRO A 222 4.96 -5.81 0.71
C PRO A 222 5.91 -6.51 -0.26
N SER A 223 5.40 -7.55 -0.93
CA SER A 223 6.13 -8.24 -1.99
C SER A 223 6.27 -7.36 -3.24
N PHE A 224 7.50 -7.26 -3.74
CA PHE A 224 7.84 -6.63 -5.01
C PHE A 224 8.31 -7.70 -6.00
N ALA A 225 7.92 -7.62 -7.27
CA ALA A 225 8.55 -8.42 -8.34
C ALA A 225 10.03 -8.04 -8.46
N HIS A 226 10.27 -6.74 -8.41
CA HIS A 226 11.59 -6.13 -8.36
C HIS A 226 11.46 -4.77 -7.67
N ILE A 227 12.50 -4.41 -6.92
CA ILE A 227 12.69 -3.07 -6.37
C ILE A 227 13.56 -2.32 -7.36
N ASP A 228 13.03 -1.24 -7.94
CA ASP A 228 13.73 -0.36 -8.87
C ASP A 228 14.74 0.53 -8.12
N SER A 229 14.31 1.08 -6.99
CA SER A 229 15.11 1.99 -6.18
C SER A 229 14.66 2.02 -4.73
N ILE A 230 15.58 2.45 -3.86
CA ILE A 230 15.31 2.68 -2.44
C ILE A 230 15.84 4.08 -2.11
N GLY A 231 14.99 4.91 -1.52
CA GLY A 231 15.35 6.24 -1.05
C GLY A 231 15.28 6.35 0.46
N TYR A 232 16.13 7.20 1.04
CA TYR A 232 16.18 7.51 2.46
C TYR A 232 16.07 9.01 2.66
N GLY A 233 14.97 9.46 3.27
CA GLY A 233 14.76 10.86 3.62
C GLY A 233 15.03 11.12 5.10
N ALA A 234 15.99 11.99 5.40
CA ALA A 234 16.39 12.33 6.76
C ALA A 234 15.56 13.47 7.33
N GLY A 235 15.15 13.32 8.59
CA GLY A 235 14.49 14.39 9.33
C GLY A 235 15.50 15.40 9.90
N ASN A 236 14.96 16.50 10.42
CA ASN A 236 15.75 17.56 11.04
C ASN A 236 16.42 17.13 12.35
N LEU A 237 15.71 16.35 13.18
CA LEU A 237 16.30 15.76 14.38
C LEU A 237 17.34 14.69 13.99
N ASP A 238 18.49 14.69 14.66
CA ASP A 238 19.58 13.72 14.47
C ASP A 238 19.96 13.05 15.81
N PRO A 239 19.07 12.18 16.34
CA PRO A 239 19.36 11.43 17.55
C PRO A 239 20.49 10.43 17.32
N SER A 240 21.34 10.21 18.33
CA SER A 240 22.57 9.41 18.18
C SER A 240 22.34 7.90 18.20
N ASP A 241 21.20 7.45 18.73
CA ASP A 241 20.89 6.05 19.02
C ASP A 241 20.05 5.37 17.91
N HIS A 242 19.45 6.14 17.00
CA HIS A 242 18.69 5.62 15.87
C HIS A 242 18.67 6.58 14.67
N PRO A 243 18.61 6.07 13.43
CA PRO A 243 18.55 6.93 12.27
C PRO A 243 17.13 7.51 12.11
N ASN A 244 16.97 8.81 12.36
CA ASN A 244 15.71 9.52 12.07
C ASN A 244 15.52 9.70 10.56
N VAL A 245 15.07 8.65 9.89
CA VAL A 245 14.88 8.59 8.44
C VAL A 245 13.56 7.89 8.09
N CYS A 246 12.95 8.31 6.99
CA CYS A 246 11.89 7.56 6.31
C CYS A 246 12.52 6.83 5.12
N ARG A 247 12.23 5.54 4.97
CA ARG A 247 12.69 4.73 3.84
C ARG A 247 11.56 4.54 2.83
N VAL A 248 11.86 4.72 1.55
CA VAL A 248 10.89 4.50 0.46
C VAL A 248 11.41 3.41 -0.45
N PHE A 249 10.63 2.35 -0.62
CA PHE A 249 10.87 1.33 -1.64
C PHE A 249 10.02 1.62 -2.86
N LEU A 250 10.63 1.73 -4.03
CA LEU A 250 9.94 1.90 -5.30
C LEU A 250 10.19 0.67 -6.17
N GLY A 251 9.13 0.15 -6.77
CA GLY A 251 9.27 -1.01 -7.65
C GLY A 251 7.95 -1.45 -8.25
N THR A 252 7.98 -2.58 -8.93
CA THR A 252 6.75 -3.22 -9.42
C THR A 252 6.20 -4.14 -8.35
N ALA A 253 4.97 -3.88 -7.91
CA ALA A 253 4.26 -4.79 -7.00
C ALA A 253 4.22 -6.19 -7.61
N SER A 254 4.45 -7.21 -6.80
CA SER A 254 4.14 -8.55 -7.21
C SER A 254 3.56 -9.38 -6.10
N GLU A 255 2.51 -10.09 -6.44
CA GLU A 255 1.97 -11.16 -5.62
C GLU A 255 2.67 -12.48 -5.96
N THR A 256 3.54 -12.52 -6.99
CA THR A 256 4.21 -13.73 -7.51
C THR A 256 5.65 -13.44 -8.00
N VAL A 257 6.66 -14.07 -7.42
CA VAL A 257 8.08 -13.90 -7.75
C VAL A 257 8.67 -15.24 -8.17
N TRP A 258 9.44 -15.29 -9.25
CA TRP A 258 10.18 -16.51 -9.60
C TRP A 258 11.30 -16.77 -8.57
N GLY A 259 11.29 -17.96 -7.97
CA GLY A 259 12.43 -18.40 -7.17
C GLY A 259 13.67 -18.55 -8.06
N LYS A 260 14.84 -18.08 -7.59
CA LYS A 260 16.13 -18.45 -8.20
C LYS A 260 16.45 -19.89 -7.81
N GLY A 261 15.92 -20.86 -8.57
CA GLY A 261 16.41 -22.24 -8.52
C GLY A 261 17.82 -22.32 -9.09
N GLU A 262 18.70 -23.09 -8.45
CA GLU A 262 19.93 -23.55 -9.10
C GLU A 262 19.54 -24.49 -10.26
N GLU A 263 20.21 -24.31 -11.41
CA GLU A 263 20.08 -25.07 -12.67
C GLU A 263 18.95 -26.13 -12.73
N GLY A 264 17.79 -25.73 -13.27
CA GLY A 264 16.74 -26.66 -13.71
C GLY A 264 15.40 -26.53 -12.98
N GLY A 265 14.68 -25.45 -13.29
CA GLY A 265 13.29 -25.23 -12.88
C GLY A 265 13.15 -24.06 -11.92
N SER A 266 12.75 -22.89 -12.41
CA SER A 266 12.18 -21.84 -11.56
C SER A 266 10.68 -22.13 -11.39
N PHE A 267 10.18 -22.00 -10.16
CA PHE A 267 8.75 -22.00 -9.86
C PHE A 267 8.31 -20.59 -9.50
N LEU A 268 7.06 -20.26 -9.79
CA LEU A 268 6.45 -19.04 -9.30
C LEU A 268 6.24 -19.21 -7.79
N SER A 269 6.88 -18.40 -6.97
CA SER A 269 6.59 -18.29 -5.54
C SER A 269 5.59 -17.17 -5.32
N GLU A 270 4.49 -17.43 -4.64
CA GLU A 270 3.53 -16.41 -4.22
C GLU A 270 3.26 -16.50 -2.73
N LEU A 271 3.03 -15.35 -2.10
CA LEU A 271 2.61 -15.31 -0.71
C LEU A 271 1.08 -15.36 -0.66
N VAL A 272 0.55 -16.36 0.02
CA VAL A 272 -0.89 -16.52 0.27
C VAL A 272 -1.18 -16.35 1.75
N THR A 273 -2.42 -15.98 2.08
CA THR A 273 -2.94 -16.04 3.44
C THR A 273 -3.79 -17.28 3.60
N VAL A 274 -3.53 -18.03 4.66
CA VAL A 274 -4.36 -19.16 5.11
C VAL A 274 -5.19 -18.67 6.29
N ILE A 275 -6.52 -18.74 6.15
CA ILE A 275 -7.51 -18.35 7.15
C ILE A 275 -8.17 -19.62 7.68
N GLU A 276 -8.12 -19.82 8.99
CA GLU A 276 -8.55 -21.06 9.65
C GLU A 276 -9.48 -20.80 10.82
N THR A 277 -10.43 -21.71 11.00
CA THR A 277 -11.32 -21.71 12.17
C THR A 277 -11.89 -23.10 12.44
N ASP A 278 -12.22 -23.40 13.70
CA ASP A 278 -12.86 -24.65 14.10
C ASP A 278 -14.30 -24.35 14.54
N ILE A 279 -15.25 -25.14 14.05
CA ILE A 279 -16.69 -24.88 14.20
C ILE A 279 -17.42 -26.16 14.62
N ASP A 280 -17.98 -26.21 15.82
CA ASP A 280 -18.71 -27.37 16.38
C ASP A 280 -20.25 -27.20 16.46
N ASP A 281 -20.76 -26.03 16.08
CA ASP A 281 -22.17 -25.66 16.23
C ASP A 281 -22.80 -25.06 14.96
N CYS A 282 -22.19 -25.31 13.79
CA CYS A 282 -22.70 -24.90 12.48
C CYS A 282 -23.25 -26.09 11.69
N ALA A 283 -24.41 -25.91 11.07
CA ALA A 283 -25.02 -26.94 10.24
C ALA A 283 -24.22 -27.16 8.94
N PRO A 284 -24.07 -28.41 8.44
CA PRO A 284 -23.33 -28.68 7.21
C PRO A 284 -23.81 -27.91 5.98
N SER A 285 -25.12 -27.64 5.87
CA SER A 285 -25.68 -26.84 4.76
C SER A 285 -25.23 -25.38 4.80
N VAL A 286 -25.01 -24.83 6.01
CA VAL A 286 -24.49 -23.47 6.19
C VAL A 286 -23.01 -23.43 5.82
N LEU A 287 -22.23 -24.45 6.21
CA LEU A 287 -20.84 -24.58 5.79
C LEU A 287 -20.72 -24.70 4.26
N ALA A 288 -21.60 -25.46 3.61
CA ALA A 288 -21.62 -25.60 2.16
C ALA A 288 -21.89 -24.26 1.46
N TYR A 289 -22.88 -23.50 1.93
CA TYR A 289 -23.16 -22.16 1.41
C TYR A 289 -22.00 -21.19 1.64
N ALA A 290 -21.38 -21.21 2.83
CA ALA A 290 -20.19 -20.40 3.10
C ALA A 290 -19.05 -20.73 2.13
N CYS A 291 -18.81 -22.00 1.80
CA CYS A 291 -17.81 -22.38 0.79
C CYS A 291 -18.10 -21.76 -0.58
N GLU A 292 -19.35 -21.76 -1.05
CA GLU A 292 -19.75 -21.12 -2.31
C GLU A 292 -19.44 -19.61 -2.27
N LYS A 293 -19.86 -18.92 -1.20
CA LYS A 293 -19.59 -17.49 -0.99
C LYS A 293 -18.10 -17.17 -0.96
N LEU A 294 -17.28 -18.04 -0.38
CA LEU A 294 -15.83 -17.87 -0.33
C LEU A 294 -15.19 -17.99 -1.72
N PHE A 295 -15.61 -18.95 -2.54
CA PHE A 295 -15.15 -19.05 -3.92
C PHE A 295 -15.61 -17.83 -4.75
N GLU A 296 -16.85 -17.37 -4.59
CA GLU A 296 -17.33 -16.12 -5.20
C GLU A 296 -16.51 -14.90 -4.76
N GLY A 297 -16.08 -14.87 -3.49
CA GLY A 297 -15.24 -13.81 -2.91
C GLY A 297 -13.77 -13.85 -3.34
N GLY A 298 -13.37 -14.84 -4.13
CA GLY A 298 -12.01 -14.98 -4.66
C GLY A 298 -11.07 -15.83 -3.80
N ALA A 299 -11.60 -16.76 -2.99
CA ALA A 299 -10.77 -17.79 -2.38
C ALA A 299 -10.05 -18.63 -3.44
N LEU A 300 -8.76 -18.90 -3.22
CA LEU A 300 -7.94 -19.75 -4.08
C LEU A 300 -8.19 -21.23 -3.80
N ASP A 301 -8.53 -21.57 -2.55
CA ASP A 301 -8.92 -22.91 -2.12
C ASP A 301 -9.75 -22.82 -0.83
N VAL A 302 -10.66 -23.77 -0.64
CA VAL A 302 -11.49 -23.90 0.56
C VAL A 302 -11.61 -25.37 0.93
N THR A 303 -11.20 -25.73 2.13
CA THR A 303 -11.29 -27.10 2.65
C THR A 303 -12.05 -27.13 3.97
N VAL A 304 -12.84 -28.19 4.15
CA VAL A 304 -13.60 -28.45 5.38
C VAL A 304 -13.26 -29.86 5.85
N THR A 305 -12.54 -29.95 6.96
CA THR A 305 -12.04 -31.22 7.52
C THR A 305 -12.84 -31.58 8.78
N PRO A 306 -13.47 -32.75 8.86
CA PRO A 306 -14.13 -33.20 10.08
C PRO A 306 -13.13 -33.30 11.25
N THR A 307 -13.53 -32.84 12.43
CA THR A 307 -12.71 -32.90 13.64
C THR A 307 -13.54 -33.20 14.89
N VAL A 308 -12.88 -33.57 15.98
CA VAL A 308 -13.50 -33.73 17.31
C VAL A 308 -12.97 -32.63 18.22
N MET A 309 -13.88 -31.83 18.76
CA MET A 309 -13.57 -30.68 19.60
C MET A 309 -13.86 -30.98 21.08
N LYS A 310 -13.59 -30.00 21.95
CA LYS A 310 -13.84 -30.10 23.40
C LYS A 310 -15.28 -30.58 23.68
N LYS A 311 -15.48 -31.25 24.82
CA LYS A 311 -16.77 -31.88 25.18
C LYS A 311 -17.23 -32.93 24.16
N ASN A 312 -16.29 -33.53 23.43
CA ASN A 312 -16.54 -34.60 22.45
C ASN A 312 -17.54 -34.21 21.35
N ARG A 313 -17.56 -32.92 20.98
CA ARG A 313 -18.44 -32.43 19.92
C ARG A 313 -17.80 -32.68 18.57
N SER A 314 -18.57 -33.23 17.64
CA SER A 314 -18.16 -33.28 16.24
C SER A 314 -18.22 -31.88 15.66
N GLY A 315 -17.15 -31.45 15.01
CA GLY A 315 -17.06 -30.16 14.36
C GLY A 315 -16.28 -30.25 13.06
N HIS A 316 -15.99 -29.09 12.49
CA HIS A 316 -15.25 -28.97 11.24
C HIS A 316 -14.15 -27.92 11.40
N HIS A 317 -12.95 -28.26 10.93
CA HIS A 317 -11.89 -27.32 10.68
C HIS A 317 -12.04 -26.78 9.26
N MET A 318 -12.29 -25.49 9.12
CA MET A 318 -12.34 -24.80 7.83
C MET A 318 -10.99 -24.11 7.59
N SER A 319 -10.39 -24.35 6.43
CA SER A 319 -9.16 -23.69 5.98
C SER A 319 -9.38 -23.08 4.60
N VAL A 320 -9.14 -21.77 4.48
CA VAL A 320 -9.33 -20.96 3.28
C VAL A 320 -8.00 -20.36 2.86
N VAL A 321 -7.57 -20.63 1.63
CA VAL A 321 -6.37 -20.03 1.06
C VAL A 321 -6.76 -18.87 0.16
N CYS A 322 -6.13 -17.72 0.33
CA CYS A 322 -6.44 -16.53 -0.47
C CYS A 322 -5.23 -15.62 -0.68
N ARG A 323 -5.36 -14.66 -1.60
CA ARG A 323 -4.37 -13.58 -1.74
C ARG A 323 -4.46 -12.63 -0.53
N ALA A 324 -3.35 -11.98 -0.20
CA ALA A 324 -3.26 -11.12 0.99
C ALA A 324 -4.27 -9.96 0.97
N ASP A 325 -4.58 -9.40 -0.20
CA ASP A 325 -5.56 -8.33 -0.41
C ASP A 325 -7.01 -8.79 -0.16
N ARG A 326 -7.29 -10.10 -0.30
CA ARG A 326 -8.61 -10.69 -0.06
C ARG A 326 -8.85 -11.13 1.38
N ARG A 327 -7.80 -11.13 2.22
CA ARG A 327 -7.85 -11.63 3.60
C ARG A 327 -9.04 -11.08 4.38
N GLU A 328 -9.19 -9.76 4.44
CA GLU A 328 -10.22 -9.13 5.28
C GLU A 328 -11.63 -9.39 4.75
N HIS A 329 -11.79 -9.36 3.43
CA HIS A 329 -13.06 -9.68 2.79
C HIS A 329 -13.49 -11.12 3.07
N LEU A 330 -12.61 -12.10 2.86
CA LEU A 330 -12.95 -13.51 3.08
C LEU A 330 -13.11 -13.84 4.57
N ALA A 331 -12.29 -13.25 5.45
CA ALA A 331 -12.50 -13.36 6.89
C ALA A 331 -13.89 -12.85 7.30
N SER A 332 -14.35 -11.74 6.72
CA SER A 332 -15.69 -11.20 6.98
C SER A 332 -16.80 -12.15 6.53
N ILE A 333 -16.63 -12.85 5.39
CA ILE A 333 -17.58 -13.87 4.94
C ILE A 333 -17.65 -15.02 5.94
N ILE A 334 -16.50 -15.55 6.39
CA ILE A 334 -16.48 -16.65 7.38
C ILE A 334 -17.20 -16.22 8.67
N LEU A 335 -16.92 -15.02 9.17
CA LEU A 335 -17.50 -14.49 10.40
C LEU A 335 -19.00 -14.18 10.29
N ALA A 336 -19.48 -13.82 9.10
CA ALA A 336 -20.89 -13.49 8.87
C ALA A 336 -21.75 -14.72 8.55
N GLU A 337 -21.22 -15.66 7.76
CA GLU A 337 -21.98 -16.79 7.24
C GLU A 337 -21.90 -18.04 8.13
N THR A 338 -20.98 -18.09 9.09
CA THR A 338 -20.82 -19.23 10.02
C THR A 338 -21.07 -18.84 11.47
N SER A 339 -21.11 -19.82 12.37
CA SER A 339 -21.25 -19.57 13.81
C SER A 339 -19.94 -19.18 14.51
N THR A 340 -18.81 -19.12 13.78
CA THR A 340 -17.53 -18.82 14.42
C THR A 340 -17.47 -17.39 14.93
N ILE A 341 -16.77 -17.21 16.05
CA ILE A 341 -16.52 -15.89 16.66
C ILE A 341 -15.14 -15.33 16.32
N GLY A 342 -14.33 -16.07 15.56
CA GLY A 342 -12.97 -15.68 15.25
C GLY A 342 -12.31 -16.58 14.21
N VAL A 343 -11.33 -16.00 13.52
CA VAL A 343 -10.47 -16.73 12.58
C VAL A 343 -9.01 -16.51 12.94
N ARG A 344 -8.18 -17.47 12.58
CA ARG A 344 -6.72 -17.41 12.68
C ARG A 344 -6.17 -17.22 11.28
N CYS A 345 -5.23 -16.29 11.11
CA CYS A 345 -4.63 -16.03 9.81
C CYS A 345 -3.12 -16.16 9.90
N HIS A 346 -2.49 -16.78 8.91
CA HIS A 346 -1.05 -16.76 8.75
C HIS A 346 -0.69 -16.64 7.27
N SER A 347 0.46 -16.03 6.99
CA SER A 347 1.02 -15.99 5.64
C SER A 347 1.80 -17.27 5.37
N SER A 348 1.66 -17.81 4.16
CA SER A 348 2.35 -19.01 3.70
C SER A 348 2.92 -18.79 2.30
N GLU A 349 4.10 -19.34 2.05
CA GLU A 349 4.68 -19.36 0.70
C GLU A 349 4.06 -20.51 -0.10
N ARG A 350 3.65 -20.20 -1.33
CA ARG A 350 3.09 -21.17 -2.27
C ARG A 350 3.91 -21.17 -3.55
N LEU A 351 4.53 -22.31 -3.87
CA LEU A 351 5.16 -22.52 -5.16
C LEU A 351 4.12 -23.03 -6.16
N VAL A 352 4.03 -22.38 -7.32
CA VAL A 352 3.10 -22.68 -8.40
C VAL A 352 3.80 -22.75 -9.75
N LEU A 353 3.16 -23.48 -10.66
CA LEU A 353 3.51 -23.50 -12.08
C LEU A 353 2.76 -22.36 -12.79
N GLU A 354 3.35 -21.86 -13.87
CA GLU A 354 2.58 -21.07 -14.85
C GLU A 354 1.49 -21.95 -15.44
N ARG A 355 0.31 -21.38 -15.69
CA ARG A 355 -0.84 -22.11 -16.20
C ARG A 355 -1.41 -21.35 -17.37
N ASP A 356 -1.65 -22.08 -18.46
CA ASP A 356 -2.41 -21.58 -19.60
C ASP A 356 -3.52 -22.58 -19.96
N PHE A 357 -4.51 -22.11 -20.70
CA PHE A 357 -5.57 -22.94 -21.24
C PHE A 357 -5.41 -23.09 -22.74
N GLU A 358 -5.19 -24.32 -23.16
CA GLU A 358 -5.27 -24.68 -24.57
C GLU A 358 -6.61 -25.32 -24.89
N VAL A 359 -7.08 -25.14 -26.12
CA VAL A 359 -8.25 -25.85 -26.62
C VAL A 359 -7.81 -27.03 -27.48
N VAL A 360 -8.43 -28.18 -27.25
CA VAL A 360 -8.28 -29.39 -28.04
C VAL A 360 -9.63 -29.73 -28.68
N GLU A 361 -9.59 -30.11 -29.95
CA GLU A 361 -10.76 -30.56 -30.70
C GLU A 361 -10.90 -32.09 -30.57
N LEU A 362 -12.12 -32.54 -30.31
CA LEU A 362 -12.52 -33.94 -30.26
C LEU A 362 -13.44 -34.25 -31.45
N PRO A 363 -13.65 -35.55 -31.78
CA PRO A 363 -14.64 -35.93 -32.79
C PRO A 363 -16.02 -35.30 -32.55
N GLY A 364 -16.69 -34.88 -33.63
CA GLY A 364 -17.95 -34.14 -33.54
C GLY A 364 -17.73 -32.66 -33.16
N PRO A 365 -18.73 -31.97 -32.59
CA PRO A 365 -18.60 -30.57 -32.18
C PRO A 365 -17.85 -30.38 -30.84
N GLY A 366 -16.99 -31.35 -30.45
CA GLY A 366 -16.35 -31.36 -29.13
C GLY A 366 -15.14 -30.42 -29.07
N ARG A 367 -15.21 -29.40 -28.20
CA ARG A 367 -14.07 -28.55 -27.85
C ARG A 367 -13.87 -28.60 -26.35
N VAL A 368 -12.70 -29.06 -25.92
CA VAL A 368 -12.37 -29.20 -24.49
C VAL A 368 -11.15 -28.35 -24.18
N ARG A 369 -11.25 -27.52 -23.13
CA ARG A 369 -10.09 -26.82 -22.59
C ARG A 369 -9.20 -27.78 -21.81
N VAL A 370 -7.90 -27.57 -21.93
CA VAL A 370 -6.86 -28.32 -21.26
C VAL A 370 -5.98 -27.32 -20.55
N LYS A 371 -5.87 -27.49 -19.24
CA LYS A 371 -4.97 -26.70 -18.41
C LYS A 371 -3.56 -27.26 -18.56
N VAL A 372 -2.68 -26.46 -19.16
CA VAL A 372 -1.26 -26.78 -19.35
C VAL A 372 -0.49 -26.04 -18.27
N ALA A 373 0.33 -26.75 -17.50
CA ALA A 373 1.13 -26.15 -16.43
C ALA A 373 2.62 -26.37 -16.66
N SER A 374 3.39 -25.29 -16.69
CA SER A 374 4.82 -25.26 -17.01
C SER A 374 5.67 -24.64 -15.91
N ASP A 375 6.93 -25.05 -15.85
CA ASP A 375 7.95 -24.34 -15.06
C ASP A 375 8.41 -23.06 -15.79
N GLY A 376 9.23 -22.24 -15.13
CA GLY A 376 9.72 -20.99 -15.71
C GLY A 376 10.77 -21.15 -16.81
N ALA A 377 11.18 -22.37 -17.15
CA ALA A 377 11.93 -22.67 -18.36
C ALA A 377 11.02 -23.04 -19.54
N GLY A 378 9.69 -23.00 -19.35
CA GLY A 378 8.70 -23.37 -20.35
C GLY A 378 8.50 -24.89 -20.49
N LYS A 379 9.07 -25.71 -19.60
CA LYS A 379 8.85 -27.15 -19.63
C LYS A 379 7.48 -27.47 -19.07
N VAL A 380 6.61 -28.03 -19.91
CA VAL A 380 5.30 -28.53 -19.49
C VAL A 380 5.49 -29.70 -18.52
N LEU A 381 4.95 -29.57 -17.31
CA LEU A 381 4.99 -30.59 -16.27
C LEU A 381 3.66 -31.30 -16.09
N ASN A 382 2.54 -30.58 -16.23
CA ASN A 382 1.21 -31.16 -16.09
C ASN A 382 0.27 -30.70 -17.21
N VAL A 383 -0.62 -31.60 -17.62
CA VAL A 383 -1.67 -31.36 -18.60
C VAL A 383 -2.93 -32.00 -18.05
N GLN A 384 -3.94 -31.19 -17.76
CA GLN A 384 -5.18 -31.65 -17.13
C GLN A 384 -6.40 -31.18 -17.94
N PRO A 385 -7.24 -32.09 -18.46
CA PRO A 385 -8.50 -31.72 -19.08
C PRO A 385 -9.42 -30.99 -18.10
N GLU A 386 -10.10 -29.95 -18.56
CA GLU A 386 -11.04 -29.19 -17.74
C GLU A 386 -12.30 -30.02 -17.46
N TYR A 387 -12.59 -30.24 -16.17
CA TYR A 387 -13.62 -31.19 -15.75
C TYR A 387 -15.01 -30.86 -16.30
N SER A 388 -15.42 -29.59 -16.26
CA SER A 388 -16.74 -29.17 -16.74
C SER A 388 -16.93 -29.51 -18.22
N ASP A 389 -15.93 -29.18 -19.03
CA ASP A 389 -15.94 -29.39 -20.48
C ASP A 389 -15.98 -30.90 -20.79
N CYS A 390 -15.19 -31.70 -20.06
CA CYS A 390 -15.24 -33.16 -20.16
C CYS A 390 -16.59 -33.74 -19.74
N ALA A 391 -17.20 -33.23 -18.66
CA ALA A 391 -18.48 -33.70 -18.17
C ALA A 391 -19.61 -33.38 -19.16
N ASP A 392 -19.61 -32.19 -19.76
CA ASP A 392 -20.59 -31.79 -20.76
C ASP A 392 -20.45 -32.62 -22.04
N TYR A 393 -19.23 -32.83 -22.51
CA TYR A 393 -18.96 -33.71 -23.65
C TYR A 393 -19.37 -35.17 -23.37
N ALA A 394 -19.02 -35.70 -22.20
CA ALA A 394 -19.41 -37.05 -21.76
C ALA A 394 -20.93 -37.26 -21.80
N ARG A 395 -21.71 -36.28 -21.29
CA ARG A 395 -23.17 -36.33 -21.33
C ARG A 395 -23.71 -36.25 -22.76
N ALA A 396 -23.16 -35.38 -23.59
CA ALA A 396 -23.62 -35.19 -24.97
C ALA A 396 -23.34 -36.41 -25.87
N GLN A 397 -22.25 -37.14 -25.60
CA GLN A 397 -21.85 -38.33 -26.36
C GLN A 397 -22.26 -39.65 -25.69
N GLU A 398 -22.87 -39.58 -24.51
CA GLU A 398 -23.27 -40.75 -23.71
C GLU A 398 -22.12 -41.74 -23.43
N ILE A 399 -20.90 -41.22 -23.21
CA ILE A 399 -19.72 -42.03 -22.89
C ILE A 399 -19.18 -41.74 -21.48
N PRO A 400 -18.47 -42.68 -20.84
CA PRO A 400 -17.87 -42.45 -19.53
C PRO A 400 -16.87 -41.29 -19.55
N ILE A 401 -16.92 -40.43 -18.54
CA ILE A 401 -16.01 -39.27 -18.45
C ILE A 401 -14.53 -39.70 -18.47
N LYS A 402 -14.19 -40.88 -17.93
CA LYS A 402 -12.82 -41.43 -17.98
C LYS A 402 -12.31 -41.58 -19.41
N GLU A 403 -13.15 -42.05 -20.32
CA GLU A 403 -12.80 -42.18 -21.75
C GLU A 403 -12.61 -40.80 -22.40
N VAL A 404 -13.41 -39.80 -21.99
CA VAL A 404 -13.22 -38.41 -22.44
C VAL A 404 -11.87 -37.86 -21.99
N PHE A 405 -11.46 -38.09 -20.74
CA PHE A 405 -10.13 -37.69 -20.25
C PHE A 405 -9.02 -38.30 -21.12
N ASP A 406 -9.10 -39.61 -21.41
CA ASP A 406 -8.11 -40.30 -22.23
C ASP A 406 -8.08 -39.76 -23.67
N LEU A 407 -9.24 -39.49 -24.27
CA LEU A 407 -9.37 -38.90 -25.61
C LEU A 407 -8.76 -37.49 -25.68
N VAL A 408 -9.03 -36.64 -24.69
CA VAL A 408 -8.51 -35.26 -24.65
C VAL A 408 -6.99 -35.26 -24.51
N ILE A 409 -6.44 -36.10 -23.63
CA ILE A 409 -4.99 -36.22 -23.46
C ILE A 409 -4.33 -36.75 -24.74
N ALA A 410 -4.94 -37.73 -25.41
CA ALA A 410 -4.43 -38.25 -26.67
C ALA A 410 -4.43 -37.19 -27.78
N ALA A 411 -5.52 -36.43 -27.91
CA ALA A 411 -5.65 -35.36 -28.90
C ALA A 411 -4.70 -34.18 -28.61
N TYR A 412 -4.49 -33.81 -27.34
CA TYR A 412 -3.47 -32.82 -26.96
C TYR A 412 -2.07 -33.25 -27.42
N LYS A 413 -1.68 -34.50 -27.15
CA LYS A 413 -0.36 -35.04 -27.54
C LYS A 413 -0.14 -35.17 -29.04
N GLN A 414 -1.20 -35.20 -29.85
CA GLN A 414 -1.09 -35.20 -31.31
C GLN A 414 -0.93 -33.80 -31.89
N LYS A 415 -1.34 -32.77 -31.13
CA LYS A 415 -1.26 -31.36 -31.49
C LYS A 415 0.09 -30.74 -31.12
N SER A 416 0.66 -31.12 -29.97
CA SER A 416 2.01 -30.75 -29.50
C SER A 416 3.09 -31.50 -30.25
#